data_AF-A0A4Q2KUL0-F1
#
_entry.id   AF-A0A4Q2KUL0-F1
#
_cell.length_a   1.000
_cell.length_b   1.000
_cell.length_c   1.000
_cell.angle_alpha   90.00
_cell.angle_beta   90.00
_cell.angle_gamma   90.00
#
_symmetry.space_group_name_H-M   'P 1'
#
loop_
_entity.id
_entity.type
_entity.pdbx_description
1 polymer ?
#
loop_
_entity_poly.entity_id
_entity_poly.type
_entity_poly.pdbx_seq_one_letter_code
_entity_poly.pdbx_strand_id
1 'polypeptide(L)'
;MTMTSRTRSTALAIAAIAALAFTGAGGAAAAPPDSPQIPLNTGQEVPAPTVGGAYGTFSYEIEGDELCWELTATGLSSGAVAAHIHVGERNAPGPVVVPLTVEVGETSFETSGCATPDASLLAAIEDDPRAYYVNVHTTTNQPGEIRGQLK
;
A
#
# COMPACT_ATOMS: atom_id res chain seq x y z
N MET A 1 26.64 8.06 70.72
CA MET A 1 25.20 7.75 70.79
C MET A 1 24.46 9.07 70.86
N THR A 2 23.66 9.37 69.81
CA THR A 2 22.55 10.37 69.75
C THR A 2 22.90 11.85 70.05
N MET A 3 22.40 12.90 69.39
CA MET A 3 21.41 13.12 68.34
C MET A 3 21.62 14.59 67.90
N THR A 4 21.78 14.89 66.62
CA THR A 4 21.81 16.29 66.13
C THR A 4 20.61 16.51 65.21
N SER A 5 19.69 17.39 65.61
CA SER A 5 18.66 17.90 64.71
C SER A 5 19.26 19.01 63.83
N ARG A 6 18.74 19.19 62.61
CA ARG A 6 18.51 20.51 61.99
C ARG A 6 17.88 20.43 60.59
N THR A 7 16.75 21.14 60.51
CA THR A 7 16.33 22.07 59.46
C THR A 7 15.91 21.54 58.08
N ARG A 8 14.63 21.82 57.75
CA ARG A 8 14.03 21.73 56.42
C ARG A 8 14.53 22.91 55.57
N SER A 9 15.11 22.61 54.40
CA SER A 9 15.45 23.61 53.38
C SER A 9 14.49 23.49 52.21
N THR A 10 13.81 24.58 51.89
CA THR A 10 13.09 24.81 50.62
C THR A 10 14.09 25.14 49.50
N ALA A 11 13.91 24.54 48.33
CA ALA A 11 14.51 25.01 47.08
C ALA A 11 13.49 24.93 45.94
N LEU A 12 13.47 25.99 45.15
CA LEU A 12 12.59 26.32 44.04
C LEU A 12 13.40 26.15 42.73
N ALA A 13 12.91 25.47 41.69
CA ALA A 13 13.35 25.62 40.28
C ALA A 13 12.41 24.85 39.33
N ILE A 14 11.60 25.52 38.49
CA ILE A 14 11.78 25.84 37.05
C ILE A 14 11.42 24.70 36.07
N ALA A 15 10.29 24.92 35.38
CA ALA A 15 9.89 24.64 33.99
C ALA A 15 10.33 23.37 33.23
N ALA A 16 9.35 22.69 32.61
CA ALA A 16 9.41 22.28 31.19
C ALA A 16 8.00 21.99 30.65
N ILE A 17 7.61 22.70 29.60
CA ILE A 17 6.46 22.41 28.73
C ILE A 17 6.89 21.27 27.81
N ALA A 18 6.15 20.17 27.76
CA ALA A 18 6.28 19.16 26.70
C ALA A 18 5.01 19.19 25.86
N ALA A 19 5.07 19.88 24.73
CA ALA A 19 4.10 19.75 23.66
C ALA A 19 4.30 18.38 23.00
N LEU A 20 3.29 17.51 23.03
CA LEU A 20 3.25 16.33 22.16
C LEU A 20 2.89 16.82 20.76
N ALA A 21 3.92 17.08 19.94
CA ALA A 21 3.77 17.14 18.50
C ALA A 21 3.67 15.70 17.99
N PHE A 22 2.46 15.29 17.56
CA PHE A 22 2.28 14.08 16.76
C PHE A 22 2.74 14.40 15.34
N THR A 23 4.05 14.24 15.07
CA THR A 23 4.57 14.21 13.71
C THR A 23 4.59 12.75 13.25
N GLY A 24 3.43 12.25 12.82
CA GLY A 24 3.36 11.01 12.04
C GLY A 24 3.68 11.33 10.60
N ALA A 25 4.96 11.50 10.27
CA ALA A 25 5.43 11.33 8.91
C ALA A 25 5.61 9.82 8.72
N GLY A 26 4.58 9.14 8.18
CA GLY A 26 4.75 7.78 7.68
C GLY A 26 5.79 7.84 6.57
N GLY A 27 7.00 7.38 6.86
CA GLY A 27 7.96 7.08 5.82
C GLY A 27 7.40 5.89 5.06
N ALA A 28 7.15 6.04 3.76
CA ALA A 28 6.88 4.91 2.90
C ALA A 28 8.09 3.96 3.00
N ALA A 29 7.91 2.84 3.69
CA ALA A 29 8.86 1.76 3.63
C ALA A 29 8.81 1.25 2.18
N ALA A 30 9.90 1.43 1.45
CA ALA A 30 10.11 0.71 0.20
C ALA A 30 10.03 -0.78 0.51
N ALA A 31 9.33 -1.55 -0.33
CA ALA A 31 9.20 -2.98 -0.13
C ALA A 31 10.63 -3.59 -0.05
N PRO A 32 10.91 -4.52 0.89
CA PRO A 32 12.21 -5.16 0.98
C PRO A 32 12.59 -5.83 -0.35
N PRO A 33 13.89 -5.93 -0.67
CA PRO A 33 14.39 -6.42 -1.96
C PRO A 33 13.99 -7.87 -2.32
N ASP A 34 13.34 -8.61 -1.42
CA ASP A 34 12.92 -10.00 -1.58
C ASP A 34 11.40 -10.19 -1.81
N SER A 35 10.60 -9.11 -1.85
CA SER A 35 9.16 -9.22 -2.16
C SER A 35 8.95 -9.69 -3.61
N PRO A 36 8.08 -10.70 -3.87
CA PRO A 36 7.87 -11.20 -5.21
C PRO A 36 7.36 -10.10 -6.17
N GLN A 37 8.17 -9.72 -7.17
CA GLN A 37 7.70 -8.81 -8.21
C GLN A 37 6.64 -9.49 -9.08
N ILE A 38 5.41 -9.01 -8.99
CA ILE A 38 4.24 -9.44 -9.77
C ILE A 38 4.20 -8.62 -11.05
N PRO A 39 4.38 -9.23 -12.24
CA PRO A 39 4.27 -8.50 -13.49
C PRO A 39 2.81 -8.22 -13.83
N LEU A 40 2.52 -6.97 -14.18
CA LEU A 40 1.23 -6.53 -14.71
C LEU A 40 1.33 -6.39 -16.23
N ASN A 41 0.31 -6.85 -16.96
CA ASN A 41 0.19 -6.60 -18.39
C ASN A 41 -1.27 -6.69 -18.85
N THR A 42 -1.51 -6.16 -20.05
CA THR A 42 -2.84 -6.13 -20.68
C THR A 42 -3.44 -7.51 -20.96
N GLY A 43 -2.61 -8.54 -21.18
CA GLY A 43 -3.07 -9.90 -21.50
C GLY A 43 -3.63 -10.69 -20.32
N GLN A 44 -3.47 -10.18 -19.10
CA GLN A 44 -4.01 -10.81 -17.89
C GLN A 44 -5.39 -10.26 -17.49
N GLU A 45 -5.79 -9.12 -18.04
CA GLU A 45 -7.02 -8.39 -17.67
C GLU A 45 -8.28 -9.02 -18.28
N VAL A 46 -9.37 -9.03 -17.51
CA VAL A 46 -10.65 -9.62 -17.91
C VAL A 46 -11.79 -8.71 -17.47
N PRO A 47 -12.57 -8.11 -18.39
CA PRO A 47 -12.51 -8.25 -19.85
C PRO A 47 -11.24 -7.67 -20.46
N ALA A 48 -10.86 -8.15 -21.64
CA ALA A 48 -9.66 -7.68 -22.33
C ALA A 48 -9.72 -6.16 -22.61
N PRO A 49 -8.62 -5.41 -22.40
CA PRO A 49 -8.53 -3.98 -22.71
C PRO A 49 -8.76 -3.69 -24.19
N THR A 50 -9.31 -2.52 -24.49
CA THR A 50 -9.53 -2.07 -25.88
C THR A 50 -8.26 -1.60 -26.57
N VAL A 51 -7.29 -1.10 -25.79
CA VAL A 51 -5.95 -0.73 -26.24
C VAL A 51 -4.94 -1.47 -25.38
N GLY A 52 -4.04 -2.21 -26.04
CA GLY A 52 -3.04 -3.05 -25.40
C GLY A 52 -1.65 -2.40 -25.31
N GLY A 53 -0.70 -3.11 -24.72
CA GLY A 53 0.73 -2.77 -24.75
C GLY A 53 1.31 -2.16 -23.47
N ALA A 54 0.45 -1.74 -22.54
CA ALA A 54 0.87 -1.30 -21.21
C ALA A 54 1.38 -2.47 -20.34
N TYR A 55 2.28 -2.15 -19.42
CA TYR A 55 2.84 -3.12 -18.48
C TYR A 55 3.25 -2.43 -17.17
N GLY A 56 3.60 -3.22 -16.16
CA GLY A 56 4.03 -2.72 -14.87
C GLY A 56 4.51 -3.83 -13.95
N THR A 57 4.84 -3.47 -12.73
CA THR A 57 5.21 -4.37 -11.63
C THR A 57 4.48 -3.96 -10.36
N PHE A 58 4.21 -4.96 -9.52
CA PHE A 58 3.66 -4.75 -8.19
C PHE A 58 4.41 -5.64 -7.21
N SER A 59 4.71 -5.10 -6.04
CA SER A 59 5.20 -5.84 -4.87
C SER A 59 4.39 -5.39 -3.67
N TYR A 60 4.22 -6.29 -2.71
CA TYR A 60 3.57 -5.94 -1.46
C TYR A 60 4.16 -6.77 -0.31
N GLU A 61 3.99 -6.25 0.90
CA GLU A 61 4.29 -6.91 2.15
C GLU A 61 3.14 -6.68 3.13
N ILE A 62 2.91 -7.66 3.99
CA ILE A 62 1.98 -7.54 5.11
C ILE A 62 2.82 -7.53 6.39
N GLU A 63 2.82 -6.40 7.10
CA GLU A 63 3.51 -6.23 8.37
C GLU A 63 2.50 -5.84 9.45
N GLY A 64 2.20 -6.76 10.36
CA GLY A 64 1.21 -6.50 11.42
C GLY A 64 -0.19 -6.31 10.85
N ASP A 65 -0.74 -5.10 10.96
CA ASP A 65 -2.05 -4.70 10.43
C ASP A 65 -1.96 -3.89 9.14
N GLU A 66 -0.78 -3.74 8.54
CA GLU A 66 -0.57 -2.98 7.31
C GLU A 66 -0.26 -3.89 6.11
N LEU A 67 -0.84 -3.57 4.95
CA LEU A 67 -0.39 -4.01 3.64
C LEU A 67 0.29 -2.83 2.97
N CYS A 68 1.61 -2.91 2.80
CA CYS A 68 2.42 -1.92 2.10
C CYS A 68 2.79 -2.40 0.69
N TRP A 69 2.89 -1.50 -0.28
CA TRP A 69 3.12 -1.85 -1.68
C TRP A 69 4.02 -0.88 -2.43
N GLU A 70 4.56 -1.36 -3.54
CA GLU A 70 5.08 -0.56 -4.64
C GLU A 70 4.37 -0.98 -5.94
N LEU A 71 4.04 0.00 -6.77
CA LEU A 71 3.35 -0.19 -8.04
C LEU A 71 4.02 0.67 -9.12
N THR A 72 4.36 0.04 -10.24
CA THR A 72 4.74 0.73 -11.47
C THR A 72 3.72 0.49 -12.57
N ALA A 73 3.53 1.49 -13.42
CA ALA A 73 2.82 1.35 -14.68
C ALA A 73 3.59 2.09 -15.77
N THR A 74 3.58 1.57 -16.99
CA THR A 74 4.25 2.19 -18.14
C THR A 74 3.40 2.02 -19.39
N GLY A 75 3.23 3.12 -20.12
CA GLY A 75 2.61 3.11 -21.44
C GLY A 75 1.11 2.84 -21.42
N LEU A 76 0.42 3.24 -20.36
CA LEU A 76 -1.04 3.21 -20.30
C LEU A 76 -1.65 4.02 -21.45
N SER A 77 -2.75 3.53 -22.00
CA SER A 77 -3.45 4.08 -23.16
C SER A 77 -4.09 5.45 -22.91
N SER A 78 -4.36 5.78 -21.65
CA SER A 78 -4.79 7.08 -21.16
C SER A 78 -4.38 7.23 -19.70
N GLY A 79 -4.55 8.42 -19.14
CA GLY A 79 -4.21 8.70 -17.75
C GLY A 79 -4.84 7.70 -16.77
N ALA A 80 -4.05 7.24 -15.81
CA ALA A 80 -4.52 6.40 -14.73
C ALA A 80 -5.60 7.10 -13.91
N VAL A 81 -6.60 6.34 -13.45
CA VAL A 81 -7.68 6.87 -12.60
C VAL A 81 -7.83 6.13 -11.28
N ALA A 82 -7.40 4.87 -11.22
CA ALA A 82 -7.41 4.06 -10.00
C ALA A 82 -6.50 2.84 -10.16
N ALA A 83 -6.10 2.27 -9.02
CA ALA A 83 -5.55 0.92 -8.94
C ALA A 83 -6.13 0.23 -7.71
N HIS A 84 -6.29 -1.09 -7.79
CA HIS A 84 -6.92 -1.86 -6.72
C HIS A 84 -6.30 -3.26 -6.62
N ILE A 85 -6.33 -3.81 -5.41
CA ILE A 85 -6.35 -5.26 -5.20
C ILE A 85 -7.81 -5.72 -5.21
N HIS A 86 -8.07 -6.78 -5.96
CA HIS A 86 -9.35 -7.46 -6.07
C HIS A 86 -9.24 -8.89 -5.56
N VAL A 87 -10.35 -9.43 -5.06
CA VAL A 87 -10.50 -10.89 -4.89
C VAL A 87 -11.02 -11.49 -6.18
N GLY A 88 -10.33 -12.49 -6.72
CA GLY A 88 -10.69 -13.20 -7.95
C GLY A 88 -9.56 -14.09 -8.46
N GLU A 89 -9.93 -15.30 -8.88
CA GLU A 89 -9.01 -16.23 -9.53
C GLU A 89 -8.51 -15.70 -10.88
N ARG A 90 -7.45 -16.32 -11.39
CA ARG A 90 -6.92 -16.03 -12.72
C ARG A 90 -8.03 -16.13 -13.78
N ASN A 91 -8.11 -15.12 -14.64
CA ASN A 91 -9.10 -14.99 -15.72
C ASN A 91 -10.55 -14.72 -15.27
N ALA A 92 -10.80 -14.43 -13.99
CA ALA A 92 -12.09 -13.98 -13.50
C ALA A 92 -11.99 -12.57 -12.91
N PRO A 93 -12.93 -11.65 -13.20
CA PRO A 93 -13.05 -10.40 -12.47
C PRO A 93 -13.65 -10.65 -11.09
N GLY A 94 -13.39 -9.76 -10.13
CA GLY A 94 -14.09 -9.77 -8.86
C GLY A 94 -14.10 -8.41 -8.17
N PRO A 95 -14.67 -8.30 -6.96
CA PRO A 95 -14.83 -7.03 -6.27
C PRO A 95 -13.49 -6.49 -5.75
N VAL A 96 -13.41 -5.17 -5.63
CA VAL A 96 -12.29 -4.47 -4.99
C VAL A 96 -12.25 -4.84 -3.50
N VAL A 97 -11.05 -5.13 -3.00
CA VAL A 97 -10.80 -5.40 -1.57
C VAL A 97 -9.80 -4.42 -0.94
N VAL A 98 -8.86 -3.86 -1.72
CA VAL A 98 -7.95 -2.80 -1.25
C VAL A 98 -7.79 -1.73 -2.34
N PRO A 99 -8.16 -0.46 -2.09
CA PRO A 99 -7.80 0.66 -2.95
C PRO A 99 -6.31 1.01 -2.83
N LEU A 100 -5.68 1.29 -3.97
CA LEU A 100 -4.28 1.70 -4.06
C LEU A 100 -4.16 3.12 -4.62
N THR A 101 -3.05 3.78 -4.32
CA THR A 101 -2.72 5.10 -4.89
C THR A 101 -2.20 4.96 -6.32
N VAL A 102 -2.45 5.98 -7.13
CA VAL A 102 -1.89 6.16 -8.49
C VAL A 102 -1.58 7.63 -8.74
N GLU A 103 -0.68 7.90 -9.69
CA GLU A 103 -0.50 9.25 -10.23
C GLU A 103 -1.61 9.54 -11.25
N VAL A 104 -2.68 10.19 -10.79
CA VAL A 104 -3.89 10.42 -11.60
C VAL A 104 -3.57 11.26 -12.84
N GLY A 105 -3.99 10.78 -14.00
CA GLY A 105 -3.77 11.45 -15.28
C GLY A 105 -2.47 11.06 -15.99
N GLU A 106 -1.52 10.43 -15.30
CA GLU A 106 -0.26 9.99 -15.87
C GLU A 106 -0.41 8.63 -16.59
N THR A 107 0.35 8.44 -17.67
CA THR A 107 0.37 7.18 -18.43
C THR A 107 1.51 6.25 -18.01
N SER A 108 2.49 6.78 -17.27
CA SER A 108 3.61 6.02 -16.70
C SER A 108 3.95 6.62 -15.34
N PHE A 109 4.04 5.78 -14.31
CA PHE A 109 4.31 6.22 -12.95
C PHE A 109 4.91 5.11 -12.10
N GLU A 110 5.46 5.52 -10.96
CA GLU A 110 5.85 4.67 -9.84
C GLU A 110 5.23 5.28 -8.57
N THR A 111 4.62 4.45 -7.73
CA THR A 111 3.99 4.89 -6.48
C THR A 111 4.13 3.80 -5.43
N SER A 112 4.09 4.20 -4.17
CA SER A 112 4.08 3.30 -3.03
C SER A 112 3.12 3.81 -1.96
N GLY A 113 2.70 2.92 -1.08
CA GLY A 113 1.77 3.26 -0.01
C GLY A 113 1.54 2.10 0.94
N CYS A 114 0.76 2.36 1.99
CA CYS A 114 0.30 1.34 2.93
C CYS A 114 -1.20 1.54 3.20
N ALA A 115 -1.89 0.44 3.49
CA ALA A 115 -3.29 0.42 3.88
C ALA A 115 -3.48 -0.52 5.08
N THR A 116 -4.47 -0.22 5.91
CA THR A 116 -4.83 -1.01 7.09
C THR A 116 -6.20 -1.67 6.88
N PRO A 117 -6.31 -2.71 6.02
CA PRO A 117 -7.57 -3.42 5.82
C PRO A 117 -7.94 -4.30 7.03
N ASP A 118 -9.13 -4.92 6.99
CA ASP A 118 -9.55 -5.86 8.03
C ASP A 118 -8.54 -7.00 8.20
N ALA A 119 -8.22 -7.36 9.45
CA ALA A 119 -7.26 -8.43 9.76
C ALA A 119 -7.61 -9.78 9.11
N SER A 120 -8.90 -10.08 8.92
CA SER A 120 -9.33 -11.28 8.21
C SER A 120 -9.02 -11.24 6.71
N LEU A 121 -8.99 -10.06 6.09
CA LEU A 121 -8.58 -9.91 4.69
C LEU A 121 -7.07 -10.11 4.55
N LEU A 122 -6.27 -9.51 5.45
CA LEU A 122 -4.82 -9.72 5.48
C LEU A 122 -4.49 -11.22 5.60
N ALA A 123 -5.08 -11.89 6.59
CA ALA A 123 -4.88 -13.32 6.79
C ALA A 123 -5.31 -14.15 5.57
N ALA A 124 -6.38 -13.76 4.87
CA ALA A 124 -6.84 -14.45 3.67
C ALA A 124 -5.92 -14.22 2.46
N ILE A 125 -5.31 -13.04 2.34
CA ILE A 125 -4.29 -12.74 1.31
C ILE A 125 -3.00 -13.53 1.59
N GLU A 126 -2.60 -13.66 2.86
CA GLU A 126 -1.43 -14.47 3.25
C GLU A 126 -1.65 -15.97 3.01
N ASP A 127 -2.87 -16.47 3.27
CA ASP A 127 -3.20 -17.90 3.12
C ASP A 127 -3.30 -18.34 1.65
N ASP A 128 -3.96 -17.55 0.79
CA ASP A 128 -4.05 -17.81 -0.64
C ASP A 128 -3.89 -16.52 -1.47
N PRO A 129 -2.66 -16.02 -1.67
CA PRO A 129 -2.44 -14.81 -2.45
C PRO A 129 -2.90 -14.98 -3.90
N ARG A 130 -2.94 -16.22 -4.42
CA ARG A 130 -3.38 -16.47 -5.80
C ARG A 130 -4.89 -16.34 -5.99
N ALA A 131 -5.66 -16.19 -4.92
CA ALA A 131 -7.06 -15.79 -4.99
C ALA A 131 -7.25 -14.28 -5.23
N TYR A 132 -6.16 -13.49 -5.35
CA TYR A 132 -6.21 -12.04 -5.49
C TYR A 132 -5.39 -11.54 -6.69
N TYR A 133 -5.79 -10.40 -7.25
CA TYR A 133 -5.05 -9.73 -8.30
C TYR A 133 -4.99 -8.22 -8.07
N VAL A 134 -3.92 -7.60 -8.56
CA VAL A 134 -3.81 -6.15 -8.69
C VAL A 134 -4.16 -5.74 -10.11
N ASN A 135 -4.83 -4.61 -10.28
CA ASN A 135 -4.98 -3.99 -11.58
C ASN A 135 -4.85 -2.46 -11.53
N VAL A 136 -4.66 -1.86 -12.71
CA VAL A 136 -4.69 -0.41 -12.91
C VAL A 136 -5.75 -0.07 -13.95
N HIS A 137 -6.56 0.94 -13.66
CA HIS A 137 -7.65 1.43 -14.50
C HIS A 137 -7.27 2.74 -15.17
N THR A 138 -7.78 2.94 -16.38
CA THR A 138 -7.64 4.20 -17.12
C THR A 138 -9.00 4.67 -17.62
N THR A 139 -9.07 5.91 -18.11
CA THR A 139 -10.32 6.41 -18.72
C THR A 139 -10.76 5.59 -19.95
N THR A 140 -9.81 5.13 -20.76
CA THR A 140 -10.05 4.26 -21.93
C THR A 140 -10.44 2.84 -21.53
N ASN A 141 -9.85 2.31 -20.46
CA ASN A 141 -10.07 0.93 -20.00
C ASN A 141 -10.59 0.92 -18.56
N GLN A 142 -11.85 1.32 -18.41
CA GLN A 142 -12.50 1.44 -17.09
C GLN A 142 -12.60 0.13 -16.30
N PRO A 143 -12.85 -1.05 -16.90
CA PRO A 143 -12.82 -2.31 -16.16
C PRO A 143 -11.43 -2.69 -15.62
N GLY A 144 -10.37 -2.16 -16.26
CA GLY A 144 -8.97 -2.46 -15.99
C GLY A 144 -8.17 -2.42 -17.29
N GLU A 145 -6.90 -2.00 -17.21
CA GLU A 145 -5.98 -2.00 -18.35
C GLU A 145 -4.85 -3.01 -18.19
N ILE A 146 -4.20 -3.05 -17.03
CA ILE A 146 -3.14 -4.02 -16.74
C ILE A 146 -3.46 -4.75 -15.46
N ARG A 147 -3.25 -6.07 -15.45
CA ARG A 147 -3.51 -6.96 -14.31
C ARG A 147 -2.30 -7.84 -14.00
N GLY A 148 -2.13 -8.16 -12.72
CA GLY A 148 -1.17 -9.15 -12.23
C GLY A 148 -1.76 -9.95 -11.07
N GLN A 149 -1.64 -11.28 -11.10
CA GLN A 149 -2.10 -12.15 -10.00
C GLN A 149 -1.08 -12.11 -8.85
N LEU A 150 -1.55 -11.96 -7.61
CA LEU A 150 -0.70 -12.01 -6.42
C LEU A 150 -0.09 -13.42 -6.25
N LYS A 151 1.04 -13.50 -5.54
CA LYS A 151 1.84 -14.72 -5.39
C LYS A 151 2.73 -14.69 -4.16
#